data_AF-A0A5S5CYA7-F1
#
_entry.id   AF-A0A5S5CYA7-F1
#
_cell.length_a   1.000
_cell.length_b   1.000
_cell.length_c   1.000
_cell.angle_alpha   90.00
_cell.angle_beta   90.00
_cell.angle_gamma   90.00
#
_symmetry.space_group_name_H-M   'P 1'
#
loop_
_entity.id
_entity.type
_entity.pdbx_description
1 polymer ?
#
loop_
_entity_poly.entity_id
_entity_poly.type
_entity_poly.pdbx_seq_one_letter_code
_entity_poly.pdbx_strand_id
1 'polypeptide(L)'
;MIYCALASGGFDFVDGMAARLLHVKSSIGKELDSLADMVSFGFLPGTVLYLMLEESSSSDFLPYTGFVVTVFSALRLAKFNVDTRQTTDFIGLNTPMNTFFIISLPYIAAEVAWVKNPLVLLATVALSSFLLISEVKLFSMKLSSLSWRENKFKYLFLIASLASLLIGGLLALPGILLLYIVFSKLHFWSETSA
;
A
#
# COMPACT_ATOMS: atom_id res chain seq x y z
N MET A 1 -11.33 -10.61 6.34
CA MET A 1 -10.63 -9.35 5.98
C MET A 1 -9.72 -9.52 4.76
N ILE A 2 -8.77 -10.46 4.75
CA ILE A 2 -7.85 -10.58 3.61
C ILE A 2 -8.52 -10.96 2.29
N TYR A 3 -9.49 -11.88 2.29
CA TYR A 3 -10.26 -12.21 1.09
C TYR A 3 -11.04 -11.01 0.53
N CYS A 4 -11.54 -10.13 1.41
CA CYS A 4 -12.21 -8.90 1.00
C CYS A 4 -11.22 -7.90 0.37
N ALA A 5 -10.01 -7.77 0.92
CA ALA A 5 -8.95 -6.94 0.34
C ALA A 5 -8.56 -7.43 -1.06
N LEU A 6 -8.37 -8.74 -1.22
CA LEU A 6 -8.04 -9.37 -2.50
C LEU A 6 -9.19 -9.23 -3.51
N ALA A 7 -10.43 -9.47 -3.08
CA ALA A 7 -11.61 -9.31 -3.92
C ALA A 7 -11.79 -7.85 -4.37
N SER A 8 -11.59 -6.88 -3.49
CA SER A 8 -11.66 -5.47 -3.85
C SER A 8 -10.60 -5.08 -4.87
N GLY A 9 -9.35 -5.50 -4.69
CA GLY A 9 -8.31 -5.24 -5.70
C GLY A 9 -8.61 -5.91 -7.04
N GLY A 10 -9.27 -7.08 -7.01
CA GLY A 10 -9.78 -7.73 -8.22
C GLY A 10 -10.86 -6.91 -8.93
N PHE A 11 -11.84 -6.39 -8.19
CA PHE A 11 -12.91 -5.59 -8.76
C PHE A 11 -12.45 -4.21 -9.26
N ASP A 12 -11.56 -3.55 -8.54
CA ASP A 12 -10.90 -2.30 -8.96
C ASP A 12 -10.19 -2.48 -10.32
N PHE A 13 -9.43 -3.57 -10.45
CA PHE A 13 -8.78 -3.90 -11.71
C PHE A 13 -9.77 -4.12 -12.85
N VAL A 14 -10.90 -4.80 -12.59
CA VAL A 14 -11.94 -5.07 -13.59
C VAL A 14 -12.68 -3.79 -14.00
N ASP A 15 -13.01 -2.90 -13.07
CA ASP A 15 -13.67 -1.62 -13.39
C ASP A 15 -12.74 -0.73 -14.22
N GLY A 16 -11.47 -0.62 -13.82
CA GLY A 16 -10.44 0.07 -14.59
C GLY A 16 -10.19 -0.52 -15.99
N MET A 17 -10.42 -1.83 -16.19
CA MET A 17 -10.40 -2.47 -17.51
C MET A 17 -11.66 -2.12 -18.32
N ALA A 18 -12.85 -2.22 -17.71
CA ALA A 18 -14.12 -1.93 -18.36
C ALA A 18 -14.20 -0.47 -18.84
N ALA A 19 -13.82 0.49 -17.99
CA ALA A 19 -13.77 1.91 -18.35
C ALA A 19 -12.83 2.21 -19.52
N ARG A 20 -11.67 1.51 -19.58
CA ARG A 20 -10.73 1.62 -20.71
C ARG A 20 -11.30 1.01 -21.99
N LEU A 21 -11.95 -0.14 -21.89
CA LEU A 21 -12.55 -0.83 -23.04
C LEU A 21 -13.72 -0.06 -23.64
N LEU A 22 -14.52 0.60 -22.80
CA LEU A 22 -15.69 1.39 -23.20
C LEU A 22 -15.34 2.82 -23.61
N HIS A 23 -14.07 3.23 -23.52
CA HIS A 23 -13.61 4.60 -23.78
C HIS A 23 -14.33 5.69 -22.95
N VAL A 24 -14.90 5.34 -21.79
CA VAL A 24 -15.56 6.27 -20.89
C VAL A 24 -14.59 6.66 -19.78
N LYS A 25 -14.06 7.89 -19.84
CA LYS A 25 -13.25 8.48 -18.77
C LYS A 25 -13.82 9.83 -18.40
N SER A 26 -14.29 9.96 -17.16
CA SER A 26 -14.80 11.22 -16.62
C SER A 26 -14.01 11.63 -15.36
N SER A 27 -13.95 12.92 -15.09
CA SER A 27 -13.31 13.45 -13.87
C SER A 27 -14.02 12.93 -12.61
N ILE A 28 -15.35 12.88 -12.62
CA ILE A 28 -16.13 12.32 -11.52
C ILE A 28 -15.86 10.84 -11.30
N GLY A 29 -15.68 10.05 -12.36
CA GLY A 29 -15.34 8.62 -12.25
C GLY A 29 -14.00 8.40 -11.57
N LYS A 30 -12.98 9.20 -11.90
CA LYS A 30 -11.67 9.15 -11.24
C LYS A 30 -11.74 9.43 -9.73
N GLU A 31 -12.56 10.40 -9.32
CA GLU A 31 -12.73 10.70 -7.90
C GLU A 31 -13.56 9.62 -7.18
N LEU A 32 -14.56 9.05 -7.85
CA LEU A 32 -15.36 7.94 -7.31
C LEU A 32 -14.51 6.67 -7.11
N ASP A 33 -13.63 6.37 -8.06
CA ASP A 33 -12.61 5.32 -7.98
C ASP A 33 -11.72 5.52 -6.76
N SER A 34 -11.21 6.75 -6.57
CA SER A 34 -10.42 7.11 -5.39
C SER A 34 -11.19 6.99 -4.07
N LEU A 35 -12.49 7.27 -4.05
CA LEU A 35 -13.33 7.07 -2.86
C LEU A 35 -13.51 5.57 -2.56
N ALA A 36 -13.70 4.74 -3.58
CA ALA A 36 -13.77 3.29 -3.42
C ALA A 36 -12.44 2.72 -2.91
N ASP A 37 -11.32 3.16 -3.49
CA ASP A 37 -9.97 2.84 -3.03
C ASP A 37 -9.72 3.26 -1.58
N MET A 38 -10.25 4.42 -1.17
CA MET A 38 -10.13 4.88 0.21
C MET A 38 -10.84 3.92 1.18
N VAL A 39 -12.01 3.38 0.82
CA VAL A 39 -12.70 2.37 1.64
C VAL A 39 -11.88 1.07 1.69
N SER A 40 -11.45 0.57 0.54
CA SER A 40 -10.80 -0.74 0.45
C SER A 40 -9.37 -0.78 0.94
N PHE A 41 -8.61 0.30 0.71
CA PHE A 41 -7.18 0.42 1.00
C PHE A 41 -6.83 1.52 2.00
N GLY A 42 -7.83 2.18 2.59
CA GLY A 42 -7.67 3.17 3.66
C GLY A 42 -8.47 2.82 4.91
N PHE A 43 -9.77 2.55 4.77
CA PHE A 43 -10.63 2.20 5.89
C PHE A 43 -10.32 0.79 6.41
N LEU A 44 -10.19 -0.20 5.53
CA LEU A 44 -9.83 -1.57 5.94
C LEU A 44 -8.56 -1.64 6.82
N PRO A 45 -7.39 -1.10 6.41
CA PRO A 45 -6.20 -1.13 7.27
C PRO A 45 -6.37 -0.29 8.55
N GLY A 46 -7.12 0.82 8.49
CA GLY A 46 -7.46 1.60 9.70
C GLY A 46 -8.26 0.79 10.71
N THR A 47 -9.25 0.02 10.26
CA THR A 47 -10.04 -0.90 11.08
C THR A 47 -9.19 -2.02 11.66
N VAL A 48 -8.24 -2.58 10.91
CA VAL A 48 -7.31 -3.59 11.43
C VAL A 48 -6.50 -3.03 12.60
N LEU A 49 -5.93 -1.83 12.46
CA LEU A 49 -5.17 -1.19 13.53
C LEU A 49 -6.06 -0.81 14.72
N TYR A 50 -7.30 -0.36 14.47
CA TYR A 50 -8.30 -0.11 15.52
C TYR A 50 -8.50 -1.36 16.38
N LEU A 51 -8.81 -2.51 15.75
CA LEU A 51 -9.08 -3.76 16.48
C LEU A 51 -7.85 -4.23 17.26
N MET A 52 -6.65 -4.14 16.68
CA MET A 52 -5.43 -4.51 17.38
C MET A 52 -5.13 -3.58 18.58
N LEU A 53 -5.46 -2.29 18.46
CA LEU A 53 -5.30 -1.32 19.56
C LEU A 53 -6.37 -1.51 20.65
N GLU A 54 -7.59 -1.87 20.28
CA GLU A 54 -8.69 -2.20 21.18
C GLU A 54 -8.37 -3.44 22.02
N GLU A 55 -7.81 -4.47 21.41
CA GLU A 55 -7.37 -5.68 22.13
C GLU A 55 -6.15 -5.45 23.03
N SER A 56 -5.32 -4.44 22.73
CA SER A 56 -4.03 -4.22 23.42
C SER A 56 -4.06 -3.13 24.49
N SER A 57 -5.13 -2.35 24.59
CA SER A 57 -5.24 -1.23 25.51
C SER A 57 -6.61 -1.18 26.19
N SER A 58 -6.63 -0.77 27.46
CA SER A 58 -7.88 -0.48 28.20
C SER A 58 -8.39 0.95 27.99
N SER A 59 -7.80 1.72 27.07
CA SER A 59 -8.22 3.09 26.79
C SER A 59 -9.37 3.12 25.78
N ASP A 60 -10.47 3.78 26.15
CA ASP A 60 -11.66 3.90 25.29
C ASP A 60 -11.38 4.63 23.96
N PHE A 61 -10.43 5.57 23.96
CA PHE A 61 -10.18 6.44 22.80
C PHE A 61 -8.96 6.06 21.98
N LEU A 62 -8.01 5.31 22.56
CA LEU A 62 -6.77 4.95 21.86
C LEU A 62 -6.99 4.17 20.55
N PRO A 63 -7.94 3.20 20.47
CA PRO A 63 -8.17 2.44 19.25
C PRO A 63 -8.52 3.29 18.03
N TYR A 64 -9.22 4.41 18.23
CA TYR A 64 -9.59 5.33 17.14
C TYR A 64 -8.39 5.95 16.43
N THR A 65 -7.21 5.94 17.04
CA THR A 65 -5.97 6.37 16.36
C THR A 65 -5.62 5.51 15.16
N GLY A 66 -6.09 4.25 15.08
CA GLY A 66 -5.96 3.41 13.88
C GLY A 66 -6.52 4.08 12.62
N PHE A 67 -7.62 4.84 12.74
CA PHE A 67 -8.26 5.54 11.61
C PHE A 67 -7.47 6.76 11.12
N VAL A 68 -6.39 7.17 11.80
CA VAL A 68 -5.45 8.16 11.25
C VAL A 68 -4.88 7.65 9.93
N VAL A 69 -4.62 6.35 9.80
CA VAL A 69 -4.18 5.76 8.52
C VAL A 69 -5.23 5.95 7.43
N THR A 70 -6.52 5.81 7.75
CA THR A 70 -7.61 6.04 6.80
C THR A 70 -7.62 7.48 6.28
N VAL A 71 -7.45 8.46 7.18
CA VAL A 71 -7.37 9.88 6.82
C VAL A 71 -6.17 10.15 5.92
N PHE A 72 -5.01 9.58 6.24
CA PHE A 72 -3.79 9.75 5.43
C PHE A 72 -3.87 9.01 4.09
N SER A 73 -4.58 7.88 4.01
CA SER A 73 -4.88 7.22 2.73
C SER A 73 -5.76 8.11 1.85
N ALA A 74 -6.80 8.75 2.42
CA ALA A 74 -7.61 9.72 1.68
C ALA A 74 -6.78 10.91 1.17
N LEU A 75 -5.93 11.49 2.03
CA LEU A 75 -5.02 12.57 1.65
C LEU A 75 -4.04 12.13 0.55
N ARG A 76 -3.51 10.91 0.63
CA ARG A 76 -2.61 10.34 -0.37
C ARG A 76 -3.29 10.20 -1.75
N LEU A 77 -4.51 9.71 -1.78
CA LEU A 77 -5.30 9.57 -3.02
C LEU A 77 -5.63 10.94 -3.62
N ALA A 78 -6.01 11.92 -2.79
CA ALA A 78 -6.19 13.30 -3.24
C ALA A 78 -4.89 13.89 -3.82
N LYS A 79 -3.75 13.73 -3.13
CA LYS A 79 -2.42 14.14 -3.64
C LYS A 79 -2.11 13.47 -4.99
N PHE A 80 -2.39 12.17 -5.12
CA PHE A 80 -2.18 11.44 -6.38
C PHE A 80 -3.00 12.02 -7.53
N ASN A 81 -4.24 12.44 -7.27
CA ASN A 81 -5.13 12.93 -8.31
C ASN A 81 -4.75 14.32 -8.83
N VAL A 82 -4.16 15.18 -7.99
CA VAL A 82 -3.83 16.57 -8.32
C VAL A 82 -2.35 16.80 -8.69
N ASP A 83 -1.44 15.90 -8.28
CA ASP A 83 -0.01 16.06 -8.49
C ASP A 83 0.43 15.55 -9.88
N THR A 84 0.76 16.49 -10.77
CA THR A 84 1.18 16.19 -12.15
C THR A 84 2.55 15.51 -12.25
N ARG A 85 3.31 15.40 -11.16
CA ARG A 85 4.62 14.71 -11.13
C ARG A 85 4.47 13.18 -11.13
N GLN A 86 3.27 12.64 -10.89
CA GLN A 86 3.02 11.21 -10.68
C GLN A 86 2.39 10.51 -11.90
N THR A 87 2.91 10.79 -13.10
CA THR A 87 2.37 10.21 -14.35
C THR A 87 2.79 8.76 -14.58
N THR A 88 4.07 8.45 -14.35
CA THR A 88 4.64 7.12 -14.55
C THR A 88 4.88 6.37 -13.24
N ASP A 89 5.20 7.11 -12.18
CA ASP A 89 5.68 6.61 -10.90
C ASP A 89 4.96 7.31 -9.75
N PHE A 90 5.15 6.79 -8.55
CA PHE A 90 4.51 7.28 -7.34
C PHE A 90 5.46 8.18 -6.54
N ILE A 91 4.91 9.19 -5.88
CA ILE A 91 5.58 9.97 -4.82
C ILE A 91 4.81 9.68 -3.52
N GLY A 92 5.46 8.98 -2.60
CA GLY A 92 4.86 8.41 -1.40
C GLY A 92 4.29 7.01 -1.63
N LEU A 93 4.16 6.24 -0.56
CA LEU A 93 3.67 4.85 -0.62
C LEU A 93 2.24 4.81 -1.16
N ASN A 94 1.94 3.82 -2.02
CA ASN A 94 0.59 3.62 -2.50
C ASN A 94 -0.28 2.92 -1.43
N THR A 95 -1.59 3.16 -1.47
CA THR A 95 -2.53 2.62 -0.49
C THR A 95 -2.61 1.09 -0.49
N PRO A 96 -2.48 0.36 -1.63
CA PRO A 96 -2.48 -1.10 -1.59
C PRO A 96 -1.28 -1.69 -0.85
N MET A 97 -0.05 -1.17 -1.06
CA MET A 97 1.12 -1.71 -0.35
C MET A 97 1.06 -1.42 1.14
N ASN A 98 0.58 -0.23 1.52
CA ASN A 98 0.34 0.09 2.92
C ASN A 98 -0.70 -0.84 3.54
N THR A 99 -1.77 -1.16 2.79
CA THR A 99 -2.80 -2.10 3.22
C THR A 99 -2.22 -3.50 3.42
N PHE A 100 -1.47 -4.04 2.45
CA PHE A 100 -0.87 -5.37 2.59
C PHE A 100 0.08 -5.46 3.78
N PHE A 101 0.85 -4.41 4.05
CA PHE A 101 1.66 -4.34 5.26
C PHE A 101 0.80 -4.43 6.52
N ILE A 102 -0.24 -3.60 6.65
CA ILE A 102 -1.05 -3.54 7.87
C ILE A 102 -1.88 -4.82 8.08
N ILE A 103 -2.50 -5.37 7.04
CA ILE A 103 -3.31 -6.60 7.18
C ILE A 103 -2.46 -7.83 7.53
N SER A 104 -1.14 -7.77 7.33
CA SER A 104 -0.22 -8.83 7.75
C SER A 104 0.02 -8.84 9.27
N LEU A 105 -0.17 -7.71 9.95
CA LEU A 105 0.19 -7.55 11.37
C LEU A 105 -0.56 -8.50 12.31
N PRO A 106 -1.88 -8.75 12.17
CA PRO A 106 -2.56 -9.73 13.02
C PRO A 106 -1.96 -11.15 12.91
N TYR A 107 -1.51 -11.54 11.72
CA TYR A 107 -0.89 -12.84 11.49
C TYR A 107 0.50 -12.91 12.12
N ILE A 108 1.29 -11.84 12.01
CA ILE A 108 2.61 -11.75 12.65
C ILE A 108 2.44 -11.73 14.17
N ALA A 109 1.43 -11.03 14.68
CA ALA A 109 1.13 -10.93 16.10
C ALA A 109 0.72 -12.27 16.74
N ALA A 110 0.32 -13.27 15.94
CA ALA A 110 0.08 -14.63 16.43
C ALA A 110 1.38 -15.34 16.83
N GLU A 111 2.47 -15.09 16.11
CA GLU A 111 3.79 -15.71 16.34
C GLU A 111 4.72 -14.81 17.17
N VAL A 112 4.51 -13.49 17.12
CA VAL A 112 5.41 -12.48 17.65
C VAL A 112 4.67 -11.53 18.59
N ALA A 113 4.66 -11.87 19.88
CA ALA A 113 3.84 -11.20 20.89
C ALA A 113 4.08 -9.67 21.00
N TRP A 114 5.31 -9.20 20.77
CA TRP A 114 5.63 -7.76 20.89
C TRP A 114 4.93 -6.89 19.85
N VAL A 115 4.44 -7.46 18.74
CA VAL A 115 3.66 -6.73 17.73
C VAL A 115 2.33 -6.22 18.29
N LYS A 116 1.76 -6.91 19.29
CA LYS A 116 0.55 -6.47 19.99
C LYS A 116 0.79 -5.32 20.96
N ASN A 117 2.04 -4.90 21.18
CA ASN A 117 2.32 -3.81 22.10
C ASN A 117 1.70 -2.49 21.56
N PRO A 118 0.91 -1.76 22.36
CA PRO A 118 0.28 -0.52 21.91
C PRO A 118 1.25 0.51 21.34
N LEU A 119 2.47 0.62 21.90
CA LEU A 119 3.49 1.56 21.38
C LEU A 119 3.97 1.15 19.98
N VAL A 120 4.06 -0.15 19.70
CA VAL A 120 4.44 -0.67 18.38
C VAL A 120 3.34 -0.41 17.37
N LEU A 121 2.07 -0.60 17.76
CA LEU A 121 0.91 -0.30 16.90
C LEU A 121 0.78 1.20 16.63
N LEU A 122 1.00 2.06 17.63
CA LEU A 122 1.02 3.52 17.46
C LEU A 122 2.18 3.98 16.58
N ALA A 123 3.38 3.39 16.76
CA ALA A 123 4.51 3.64 15.87
C ALA A 123 4.19 3.20 14.44
N THR A 124 3.44 2.10 14.28
CA THR A 124 3.00 1.61 12.98
C THR A 124 1.99 2.57 12.32
N VAL A 125 1.00 3.07 13.08
CA VAL A 125 0.08 4.12 12.62
C VAL A 125 0.85 5.34 12.11
N ALA A 126 1.81 5.83 12.90
CA ALA A 126 2.63 7.00 12.55
C ALA A 126 3.49 6.74 11.32
N LEU A 127 4.18 5.60 11.26
CA LEU A 127 5.04 5.20 10.15
C LEU A 127 4.24 5.05 8.85
N SER A 128 3.13 4.31 8.87
CA SER A 128 2.26 4.12 7.70
C SER A 128 1.70 5.44 7.19
N SER A 129 1.21 6.29 8.09
CA SER A 129 0.70 7.63 7.75
C SER A 129 1.78 8.49 7.12
N PHE A 130 2.99 8.51 7.69
CA PHE A 130 4.13 9.22 7.12
C PHE A 130 4.51 8.69 5.73
N LEU A 131 4.65 7.37 5.58
CA LEU A 131 5.05 6.75 4.31
C LEU A 131 4.07 7.06 3.19
N LEU A 132 2.76 7.05 3.47
CA LEU A 132 1.72 7.39 2.51
C LEU A 132 1.97 8.76 1.89
N ILE A 133 2.23 9.79 2.69
CA ILE A 133 2.36 11.18 2.18
C ILE A 133 3.78 11.66 1.94
N SER A 134 4.78 10.83 2.21
CA SER A 134 6.21 11.15 2.06
C SER A 134 6.59 11.53 0.62
N GLU A 135 7.61 12.36 0.45
CA GLU A 135 8.15 12.72 -0.89
C GLU A 135 9.16 11.68 -1.42
N VAL A 136 8.99 10.40 -1.05
CA VAL A 136 9.85 9.31 -1.54
C VAL A 136 9.35 8.85 -2.90
N LYS A 137 10.19 8.94 -3.94
CA LYS A 137 9.86 8.44 -5.28
C LYS A 137 9.91 6.90 -5.29
N LEU A 138 8.83 6.27 -5.75
CA LEU A 138 8.65 4.82 -5.81
C LEU A 138 8.18 4.43 -7.22
N PHE A 139 8.81 3.44 -7.85
CA PHE A 139 8.42 3.07 -9.21
C PHE A 139 7.02 2.46 -9.22
N SER A 140 6.26 2.68 -10.30
CA SER A 140 5.00 1.95 -10.47
C SER A 140 5.24 0.52 -10.96
N MET A 141 4.32 -0.39 -10.62
CA MET A 141 4.33 -1.76 -11.16
C MET A 141 3.86 -1.85 -12.61
N LYS A 142 3.60 -0.72 -13.27
CA LYS A 142 3.25 -0.69 -14.69
C LYS A 142 4.51 -0.90 -15.51
N LEU A 143 4.48 -1.89 -16.41
CA LEU A 143 5.55 -2.15 -17.35
C LEU A 143 5.35 -1.26 -18.58
N SER A 144 6.36 -0.44 -18.91
CA SER A 144 6.35 0.41 -20.12
C SER A 144 6.55 -0.41 -21.40
N SER A 145 7.28 -1.51 -21.29
CA SER A 145 7.62 -2.44 -22.37
C SER A 145 7.92 -3.82 -21.78
N LEU A 146 8.06 -4.84 -22.62
CA LEU A 146 8.56 -6.15 -22.19
C LEU A 146 10.09 -6.20 -22.10
N SER A 147 10.78 -5.09 -22.39
CA SER A 147 12.24 -5.00 -22.35
C SER A 147 12.77 -5.26 -20.93
N TRP A 148 13.70 -6.22 -20.84
CA TRP A 148 14.42 -6.49 -19.59
C TRP A 148 15.21 -5.28 -19.12
N ARG A 149 15.89 -4.57 -20.04
CA ARG A 149 16.80 -3.47 -19.68
C ARG A 149 16.05 -2.33 -19.00
N GLU A 150 14.85 -2.02 -19.46
CA GLU A 150 14.01 -0.96 -18.90
C GLU A 150 13.35 -1.36 -17.58
N ASN A 151 12.96 -2.64 -17.44
CA ASN A 151 12.13 -3.10 -16.32
C ASN A 151 12.88 -4.02 -15.35
N LYS A 152 14.22 -4.09 -15.43
CA LYS A 152 15.07 -5.00 -14.62
C LYS A 152 14.73 -4.96 -13.14
N PHE A 153 14.67 -3.77 -12.54
CA PHE A 153 14.37 -3.64 -11.10
C PHE A 153 12.94 -4.03 -10.75
N LYS A 154 11.97 -3.76 -11.64
CA LYS A 154 10.58 -4.20 -11.48
C LYS A 154 10.49 -5.73 -11.53
N TYR A 155 11.13 -6.38 -12.50
CA TYR A 155 11.15 -7.84 -12.60
C TYR A 155 11.85 -8.50 -11.41
N LEU A 156 13.02 -8.01 -11.00
CA LEU A 156 13.73 -8.54 -9.85
C LEU A 156 12.91 -8.37 -8.56
N PHE A 157 12.26 -7.22 -8.37
CA PHE A 157 11.35 -7.01 -7.26
C PHE A 157 10.18 -8.00 -7.27
N LEU A 158 9.54 -8.22 -8.43
CA LEU A 158 8.42 -9.16 -8.56
C LEU A 158 8.84 -10.60 -8.25
N ILE A 159 9.99 -11.04 -8.78
CA ILE A 159 10.53 -12.38 -8.52
C ILE A 159 10.87 -12.54 -7.03
N ALA A 160 11.56 -11.57 -6.43
CA ALA A 160 11.92 -11.59 -5.02
C ALA A 160 10.69 -11.58 -4.11
N SER A 161 9.67 -10.80 -4.47
CA SER A 161 8.41 -10.73 -3.72
C SER A 161 7.63 -12.03 -3.81
N LEU A 162 7.56 -12.63 -5.00
CA LEU A 162 6.90 -13.92 -5.20
C LEU A 162 7.62 -15.04 -4.44
N ALA A 163 8.94 -15.12 -4.53
CA ALA A 163 9.73 -16.09 -3.76
C ALA A 163 9.51 -15.92 -2.25
N SER A 164 9.49 -14.67 -1.77
CA SER A 164 9.26 -14.35 -0.36
C SER A 164 7.85 -14.77 0.10
N LEU A 165 6.82 -14.54 -0.73
CA LEU A 165 5.45 -14.98 -0.46
C LEU A 165 5.31 -16.51 -0.45
N LEU A 166 5.98 -17.22 -1.37
CA LEU A 166 5.92 -18.68 -1.44
C LEU A 166 6.57 -19.34 -0.21
N ILE A 167 7.62 -18.73 0.33
CA ILE A 167 8.35 -19.26 1.49
C ILE A 167 7.69 -18.84 2.81
N GLY A 168 7.38 -17.55 2.96
CA GLY A 168 6.94 -16.96 4.24
C GLY A 168 5.45 -16.64 4.33
N GLY A 169 4.69 -16.85 3.26
CA GLY A 169 3.26 -16.49 3.21
C GLY A 169 3.03 -15.02 3.56
N LEU A 170 2.03 -14.75 4.40
CA LEU A 170 1.68 -13.39 4.83
C LEU A 170 2.75 -12.73 5.70
N LEU A 171 3.57 -13.51 6.39
CA LEU A 171 4.65 -12.99 7.24
C LEU A 171 5.73 -12.27 6.40
N ALA A 172 5.79 -12.54 5.10
CA ALA A 172 6.73 -11.90 4.19
C ALA A 172 6.36 -10.45 3.81
N LEU A 173 5.10 -10.02 4.02
CA LEU A 173 4.58 -8.75 3.51
C LEU A 173 5.33 -7.49 4.03
N PRO A 174 5.72 -7.37 5.32
CA PRO A 174 6.57 -6.27 5.75
C PRO A 174 7.94 -6.26 5.07
N GLY A 175 8.53 -7.45 4.87
CA GLY A 175 9.79 -7.60 4.13
C GLY A 175 9.66 -7.15 2.68
N ILE A 176 8.54 -7.48 2.03
CA ILE A 176 8.23 -7.06 0.66
C ILE A 176 8.08 -5.55 0.56
N LEU A 177 7.47 -4.88 1.55
CA LEU A 177 7.44 -3.42 1.60
C LEU A 177 8.85 -2.82 1.66
N LEU A 178 9.73 -3.37 2.49
CA LEU A 178 11.13 -2.94 2.55
C LEU A 178 11.86 -3.16 1.23
N LEU A 179 11.69 -4.35 0.63
CA LEU A 179 12.23 -4.64 -0.70
C LEU A 179 11.72 -3.64 -1.73
N TYR A 180 10.43 -3.29 -1.72
CA TYR A 180 9.86 -2.34 -2.66
C TYR A 180 10.52 -0.96 -2.56
N ILE A 181 10.74 -0.46 -1.35
CA ILE A 181 11.43 0.81 -1.11
C ILE A 181 12.89 0.75 -1.56
N VAL A 182 13.60 -0.35 -1.25
CA VAL A 182 15.01 -0.54 -1.62
C VAL A 182 15.17 -0.62 -3.13
N PHE A 183 14.41 -1.48 -3.80
CA PHE A 183 14.43 -1.62 -5.26
C PHE A 183 14.05 -0.31 -5.95
N SER A 184 13.11 0.45 -5.39
CA SER A 184 12.75 1.77 -5.91
C SER A 184 13.91 2.75 -5.87
N LYS A 185 14.63 2.81 -4.74
CA LYS A 185 15.84 3.64 -4.64
C LYS A 185 16.92 3.22 -5.63
N LEU A 186 17.17 1.91 -5.75
CA LEU A 186 18.18 1.38 -6.69
C LEU A 186 17.84 1.70 -8.14
N HIS A 187 16.56 1.62 -8.52
CA HIS A 187 16.08 1.97 -9.85
C HIS A 187 16.41 3.43 -10.19
N PHE A 188 15.95 4.39 -9.37
CA PHE A 188 16.19 5.81 -9.65
C PHE A 188 17.66 6.23 -9.49
N TRP A 189 18.43 5.56 -8.61
CA TRP A 189 19.88 5.78 -8.52
C TRP A 189 20.59 5.35 -9.81
N SER A 190 20.19 4.22 -10.39
CA SER A 190 20.78 3.72 -11.64
C SER A 190 20.46 4.61 -12.85
N GLU A 191 19.28 5.23 -12.88
CA GLU A 191 18.90 6.18 -13.94
C GLU A 191 19.69 7.50 -13.85
N THR A 192 20.04 7.93 -12.63
CA THR A 192 20.83 9.15 -12.43
C THR A 192 22.33 8.94 -12.71
N SER A 193 22.80 7.70 -12.67
CA SER A 193 24.22 7.33 -12.82
C SER A 193 24.59 6.87 -14.24
N ALA A 194 23.62 6.84 -15.17
CA ALA A 194 23.78 6.44 -16.56
C ALA A 194 23.83 7.66 -17.49
#